data_AF-A0A0F8W6V9-F1
#
_entry.id   AF-A0A0F8W6V9-F1
#
_cell.length_a   1.000
_cell.length_b   1.000
_cell.length_c   1.000
_cell.angle_alpha   90.00
_cell.angle_beta   90.00
_cell.angle_gamma   90.00
#
_symmetry.space_group_name_H-M   'P 1'
#
loop_
_entity.id
_entity.type
_entity.pdbx_description
1 polymer ?
#
loop_
_entity_poly.entity_id
_entity_poly.type
_entity_poly.pdbx_seq_one_letter_code
_entity_poly.pdbx_strand_id
1 'polypeptide(L)'
;NLDFWPECNLAYNVFEFSIHSGNHRAVIMLQICVNAINAHKILQEDGVFGSKTKEAFMQCDREVLNKCYKSATGFFYYHLTTIREEDKKFIKGWLKRAYED
;
A
#
# COMPACT_ATOMS: atom_id res chain seq x y z
N ASN A 1 -6.48 -8.19 10.24
CA ASN A 1 -6.21 -7.72 11.61
C ASN A 1 -4.88 -6.96 11.53
N LEU A 2 -4.93 -5.63 11.59
CA LEU A 2 -3.78 -4.74 11.41
C LEU A 2 -3.07 -4.45 12.75
N ASP A 3 -3.57 -5.00 13.86
CA ASP A 3 -3.22 -4.62 15.24
C ASP A 3 -1.83 -5.09 15.70
N PHE A 4 -1.07 -5.77 14.82
CA PHE A 4 0.20 -6.44 15.17
C PHE A 4 1.41 -5.89 14.40
N TRP A 5 1.34 -4.67 13.86
CA TRP A 5 2.40 -4.11 13.03
C TRP A 5 3.38 -3.27 13.88
N PRO A 6 4.66 -3.64 13.96
CA PRO A 6 5.61 -3.06 14.91
C PRO A 6 6.14 -1.66 14.54
N GLU A 7 5.88 -1.15 13.33
CA GLU A 7 6.35 0.17 12.90
C GLU A 7 5.21 1.15 12.56
N CYS A 8 5.31 2.37 13.09
CA CYS A 8 4.29 3.41 13.05
C CYS A 8 3.91 3.84 11.63
N ASN A 9 4.87 3.93 10.70
CA ASN A 9 4.64 4.63 9.43
C ASN A 9 3.99 3.75 8.34
N LEU A 10 4.44 2.51 8.16
CA LEU A 10 3.82 1.64 7.15
C LEU A 10 2.41 1.23 7.56
N ALA A 11 2.20 0.88 8.83
CA ALA A 11 0.88 0.52 9.33
C ALA A 11 -0.12 1.68 9.14
N TYR A 12 0.31 2.90 9.47
CA TYR A 12 -0.47 4.12 9.23
C TYR A 12 -0.80 4.30 7.74
N ASN A 13 0.19 4.19 6.85
CA ASN A 13 -0.03 4.35 5.41
C ASN A 13 -0.97 3.30 4.82
N VAL A 14 -0.86 2.04 5.26
CA VAL A 14 -1.77 0.97 4.84
C VAL A 14 -3.19 1.23 5.35
N PHE A 15 -3.33 1.70 6.59
CA PHE A 15 -4.62 2.06 7.17
C PHE A 15 -5.26 3.26 6.48
N GLU A 16 -4.54 4.37 6.31
CA GLU A 16 -5.02 5.54 5.58
C GLU A 16 -5.49 5.15 4.17
N PHE A 17 -4.68 4.35 3.46
CA PHE A 17 -5.05 3.86 2.15
C PHE A 17 -6.33 3.01 2.16
N SER A 18 -6.49 2.18 3.19
CA SER A 18 -7.66 1.32 3.32
C SER A 18 -8.96 2.09 3.60
N ILE A 19 -8.89 3.23 4.30
CA ILE A 19 -10.05 4.09 4.61
C ILE A 19 -10.75 4.56 3.33
N HIS A 20 -9.99 4.96 2.30
CA HIS A 20 -10.59 5.53 1.08
C HIS A 20 -10.56 4.58 -0.13
N SER A 21 -9.75 3.51 -0.11
CA SER A 21 -9.64 2.57 -1.23
C SER A 21 -10.07 1.14 -0.90
N GLY A 22 -10.42 0.89 0.36
CA GLY A 22 -10.88 -0.40 0.87
C GLY A 22 -9.73 -1.33 1.27
N ASN A 23 -9.96 -2.12 2.32
CA ASN A 23 -8.99 -3.08 2.87
C ASN A 23 -8.42 -4.03 1.81
N HIS A 24 -9.28 -4.58 0.95
CA HIS A 24 -8.86 -5.51 -0.09
C HIS A 24 -7.80 -4.90 -1.02
N ARG A 25 -8.01 -3.66 -1.47
CA ARG A 25 -7.06 -2.97 -2.35
C ARG A 25 -5.78 -2.57 -1.61
N ALA A 26 -5.89 -2.18 -0.34
CA ALA A 26 -4.73 -1.88 0.49
C ALA A 26 -3.79 -3.09 0.63
N VAL A 27 -4.36 -4.29 0.79
CA VAL A 27 -3.60 -5.54 0.85
C VAL A 27 -3.02 -5.92 -0.50
N ILE A 28 -3.76 -5.76 -1.61
CA ILE A 28 -3.20 -5.95 -2.96
C ILE A 28 -1.97 -5.07 -3.16
N MET A 29 -2.07 -3.78 -2.82
CA MET A 29 -0.95 -2.85 -2.96
C MET A 29 0.26 -3.29 -2.14
N LEU A 30 0.02 -3.84 -0.94
CA LEU A 30 1.08 -4.37 -0.09
C LEU A 30 1.72 -5.61 -0.73
N GLN A 31 0.92 -6.55 -1.25
CA GLN A 31 1.40 -7.75 -1.94
C GLN A 31 2.24 -7.40 -3.16
N ILE A 32 1.83 -6.41 -3.96
CA ILE A 32 2.61 -5.86 -5.09
C ILE A 32 3.97 -5.35 -4.59
N CYS A 33 3.98 -4.55 -3.52
CA CYS A 33 5.23 -4.00 -2.99
C CYS A 33 6.15 -5.09 -2.42
N VAL A 34 5.58 -6.08 -1.71
CA VAL A 34 6.32 -7.23 -1.20
C VAL A 34 6.91 -8.04 -2.36
N ASN A 35 6.15 -8.29 -3.42
CA ASN A 35 6.65 -8.95 -4.63
C ASN A 35 7.79 -8.18 -5.30
N ALA A 36 7.70 -6.85 -5.33
CA ALA A 36 8.72 -6.00 -5.94
C ALA A 36 10.04 -5.98 -5.15
N ILE A 37 9.97 -6.09 -3.81
CA ILE A 37 11.15 -5.99 -2.92
C ILE A 37 11.74 -7.37 -2.61
N ASN A 38 10.89 -8.39 -2.43
CA ASN A 38 11.29 -9.70 -1.98
C ASN A 38 11.00 -10.75 -3.07
N ALA A 39 12.03 -11.09 -3.84
CA ALA A 39 11.94 -11.99 -4.99
C ALA A 39 11.93 -13.49 -4.62
N HIS A 40 11.95 -13.86 -3.33
CA HIS A 40 12.11 -15.27 -2.94
C HIS A 40 10.88 -16.14 -3.29
N LYS A 41 9.65 -15.61 -3.14
CA LYS A 41 8.41 -16.25 -3.59
C LYS A 41 7.37 -15.18 -3.93
N ILE A 42 6.97 -15.15 -5.20
CA ILE A 42 5.91 -14.25 -5.69
C ILE A 42 4.59 -14.65 -5.03
N LEU A 43 4.00 -13.71 -4.28
CA LEU A 43 2.67 -13.80 -3.70
C LEU A 43 1.61 -13.64 -4.78
N GLN A 44 0.47 -14.31 -4.59
CA GLN A 44 -0.74 -13.95 -5.31
C GLN A 44 -1.28 -12.62 -4.77
N GLU A 45 -1.62 -11.70 -5.65
CA GLU A 45 -2.16 -10.37 -5.34
C GLU A 45 -3.67 -10.43 -5.15
N ASP A 46 -4.12 -11.26 -4.21
CA ASP A 46 -5.53 -11.58 -3.95
C ASP A 46 -6.22 -10.65 -2.94
N GLY A 47 -5.49 -9.71 -2.34
CA GLY A 47 -6.03 -8.81 -1.32
C GLY A 47 -6.30 -9.47 0.03
N VAL A 48 -5.80 -10.70 0.25
CA VAL A 48 -5.96 -11.43 1.51
C VAL A 48 -4.64 -11.40 2.30
N PHE A 49 -4.67 -10.78 3.48
CA PHE A 49 -3.53 -10.78 4.40
C PHE A 49 -3.49 -12.10 5.19
N GLY A 50 -3.18 -13.18 4.48
CA GLY A 50 -3.03 -14.54 5.04
C GLY A 50 -1.62 -14.84 5.54
N SER A 51 -1.40 -16.09 5.96
CA SER A 51 -0.09 -16.54 6.48
C SER A 51 1.07 -16.31 5.50
N LYS A 52 0.87 -16.62 4.21
CA LYS A 52 1.89 -16.41 3.16
C LYS A 52 2.27 -14.94 3.00
N THR A 53 1.27 -14.06 2.93
CA THR A 53 1.50 -12.60 2.85
C THR A 53 2.25 -12.13 4.10
N LYS A 54 1.85 -12.60 5.29
CA LYS A 54 2.51 -12.25 6.56
C LYS A 54 3.97 -12.72 6.59
N GLU A 55 4.26 -13.96 6.19
CA GLU A 55 5.62 -14.50 6.16
C GLU A 55 6.54 -13.70 5.23
N ALA A 56 6.12 -13.42 4.00
CA ALA A 56 6.90 -12.65 3.04
C ALA A 56 7.08 -11.18 3.49
N PHE A 57 6.04 -10.60 4.09
CA PHE A 57 6.05 -9.27 4.67
C PHE A 57 7.08 -9.12 5.81
N MET A 58 7.21 -10.14 6.67
CA MET A 58 8.18 -10.13 7.79
C MET A 58 9.64 -10.25 7.35
N GLN A 59 9.89 -10.64 6.09
CA GLN A 59 11.23 -10.74 5.51
C GLN A 59 11.67 -9.47 4.78
N CYS A 60 10.76 -8.52 4.55
CA CYS A 60 11.08 -7.27 3.87
C CYS A 60 11.76 -6.29 4.83
N ASP A 61 12.74 -5.53 4.34
CA ASP A 61 13.16 -4.31 5.01
C ASP A 61 11.96 -3.35 5.10
N ARG A 62 11.64 -2.89 6.30
CA ARG A 62 10.42 -2.13 6.50
C ARG A 62 10.50 -0.73 5.89
N GLU A 63 11.62 -0.04 6.00
CA GLU A 63 11.74 1.31 5.46
C GLU A 63 11.61 1.30 3.94
N VAL A 64 12.25 0.33 3.29
CA VAL A 64 12.13 0.10 1.85
C VAL A 64 10.70 -0.23 1.48
N LEU A 65 10.04 -1.11 2.24
CA LEU A 65 8.63 -1.46 1.99
C LEU A 65 7.69 -0.27 2.14
N ASN A 66 7.92 0.60 3.13
CA ASN A 66 7.14 1.83 3.31
C ASN A 66 7.31 2.79 2.14
N LYS A 67 8.55 3.01 1.68
CA LYS A 67 8.84 3.87 0.51
C LYS A 67 8.21 3.32 -0.77
N CYS A 68 8.26 1.99 -0.96
CA CYS A 68 7.61 1.32 -2.07
C CYS A 68 6.08 1.50 -2.02
N TYR A 69 5.48 1.31 -0.84
CA TYR A 69 4.03 1.48 -0.63
C TYR A 69 3.56 2.92 -0.88
N LYS A 70 4.28 3.93 -0.35
CA LYS A 70 4.01 5.35 -0.64
C LYS A 70 4.07 5.63 -2.15
N SER A 71 5.07 5.07 -2.84
CA SER A 71 5.22 5.26 -4.29
C SER A 71 4.09 4.60 -5.08
N ALA A 72 3.71 3.38 -4.72
CA ALA A 72 2.66 2.62 -5.40
C ALA A 72 1.27 3.24 -5.19
N THR A 73 0.98 3.71 -3.97
CA THR A 73 -0.27 4.45 -3.67
C THR A 73 -0.29 5.83 -4.36
N GLY A 74 0.85 6.54 -4.41
CA GLY A 74 1.00 7.77 -5.19
C GLY A 74 0.68 7.57 -6.67
N PHE A 75 1.22 6.51 -7.28
CA PHE A 75 0.90 6.15 -8.67
C PHE A 75 -0.58 5.83 -8.86
N PHE A 76 -1.19 5.10 -7.92
CA PHE A 76 -2.63 4.80 -7.96
C PHE A 76 -3.48 6.07 -7.95
N TYR A 77 -3.18 7.05 -7.08
CA TYR A 77 -3.91 8.31 -7.09
C TYR A 77 -3.67 9.10 -8.36
N TYR A 78 -2.43 9.16 -8.86
CA TYR A 78 -2.15 9.79 -10.14
C TYR A 78 -3.00 9.18 -11.25
N HIS A 79 -3.06 7.85 -11.34
CA HIS A 79 -3.93 7.16 -12.28
C HIS A 79 -5.41 7.54 -12.09
N LEU A 80 -5.92 7.57 -10.85
CA LEU A 80 -7.29 8.03 -10.58
C LEU A 80 -7.55 9.46 -11.09
N THR A 81 -6.59 10.38 -11.01
CA THR A 81 -6.77 11.75 -11.56
C THR A 81 -6.95 11.76 -13.07
N THR A 82 -6.48 10.73 -13.78
CA THR A 82 -6.61 10.61 -15.24
C THR A 82 -7.93 10.00 -15.69
N ILE A 83 -8.65 9.32 -14.79
CA ILE A 83 -9.89 8.59 -15.11
C ILE A 83 -11.14 9.07 -14.37
N ARG A 84 -10.98 9.86 -13.29
CA ARG A 84 -12.08 10.43 -12.49
C ARG A 84 -11.91 11.94 -12.38
N GLU A 85 -12.31 12.64 -13.43
CA GLU A 85 -12.16 14.10 -13.51
C GLU A 85 -13.01 14.81 -12.44
N GLU A 86 -14.18 14.26 -12.10
CA GLU A 86 -15.08 14.81 -11.07
C GLU A 86 -14.47 14.81 -9.65
N ASP A 87 -13.58 13.87 -9.35
CA ASP A 87 -12.98 13.68 -8.01
C ASP A 87 -11.59 14.32 -7.88
N LYS A 88 -11.10 14.98 -8.94
CA LYS A 88 -9.71 15.44 -9.07
C LYS A 88 -9.23 16.32 -7.91
N LYS A 89 -10.12 17.11 -7.31
CA LYS A 89 -9.80 17.95 -6.14
C LYS A 89 -9.45 17.10 -4.91
N PHE A 90 -10.21 16.04 -4.63
CA PHE A 90 -9.99 15.15 -3.49
C PHE A 90 -8.75 14.26 -3.72
N ILE A 91 -8.61 13.72 -4.94
CA ILE A 91 -7.49 12.86 -5.30
C ILE A 91 -6.16 13.62 -5.19
N LYS A 92 -6.10 14.91 -5.58
CA LYS A 92 -4.91 15.75 -5.36
C LYS A 92 -4.52 15.85 -3.88
N GLY A 93 -5.49 15.92 -2.98
CA GLY A 93 -5.25 15.91 -1.53
C GLY A 93 -4.65 14.59 -1.04
N TRP A 94 -5.14 13.47 -1.54
CA TRP A 94 -4.59 12.13 -1.22
C TRP A 94 -3.21 11.92 -1.81
N LEU A 95 -2.99 12.34 -3.06
CA LEU A 95 -1.69 12.31 -3.72
C LEU A 95 -0.65 13.07 -2.92
N LYS A 96 -0.98 14.27 -2.44
CA LYS A 96 -0.09 15.07 -1.59
C LYS A 96 0.30 14.31 -0.32
N ARG A 97 -0.66 13.73 0.40
CA ARG A 97 -0.39 12.97 1.63
C ARG A 97 0.45 11.72 1.41
N ALA A 98 0.31 11.05 0.26
CA ALA A 98 1.15 9.89 -0.07
C ALA A 98 2.64 10.23 -0.20
N TYR A 99 2.98 11.49 -0.52
CA TYR A 99 4.37 11.95 -0.67
C TYR A 99 4.88 12.78 0.52
N GLU A 100 4.03 13.16 1.47
CA GLU A 100 4.46 13.84 2.70
C GLU A 100 5.12 12.83 3.66
N ASP A 101 6.18 13.25 4.34
CA ASP A 101 6.98 12.42 5.26
C ASP A 101 6.46 12.45 6.69
#